data_AF-A0AAV5KTS4-F1
#
_entry.id   AF-A0AAV5KTS4-F1
#
_cell.length_a   1.000
_cell.length_b   1.000
_cell.length_c   1.000
_cell.angle_alpha   90.00
_cell.angle_beta   90.00
_cell.angle_gamma   90.00
#
_symmetry.space_group_name_H-M   'P 1'
#
loop_
_entity.id
_entity.type
_entity.pdbx_description
1 polymer ?
#
loop_
_entity_poly.entity_id
_entity_poly.type
_entity_poly.pdbx_seq_one_letter_code
_entity_poly.pdbx_strand_id
1 'polypeptide(L)'
;MMEEIILAEESIDEERMCKIFFPNLAFFQDLPKLTRFCSGNYLELPCLWKLKISKCHVLKTFISSFIFGDMRASSENVKSTCMPSLFDAKVAFPKLERLVIEHVKSLNKIWSEQLQVDSFGQLTLLSLVSCEKLMNIFPFGMVERLQRLDKLQIWNCDSLEEILESQELGVNQSQAQKATPLPLLETIICLEDE
;
A
#
# COMPACT_ATOMS: atom_id res chain seq x y z
N MET A 1 8.34 -13.76 -18.51
CA MET A 1 8.73 -12.48 -19.15
C MET A 1 7.44 -11.82 -19.59
N MET A 2 7.00 -10.78 -18.88
CA MET A 2 5.92 -9.90 -19.30
C MET A 2 6.54 -8.49 -19.26
N GLU A 3 6.79 -7.95 -20.44
CA GLU A 3 7.57 -6.74 -20.70
C GLU A 3 6.67 -5.56 -21.09
N GLU A 4 5.53 -5.36 -20.42
CA GLU A 4 4.63 -4.27 -20.81
C GLU A 4 4.22 -3.40 -19.62
N ILE A 5 4.92 -2.27 -19.51
CA ILE A 5 4.32 -1.02 -19.03
C ILE A 5 3.84 -0.31 -20.30
N ILE A 6 2.61 -0.57 -20.75
CA ILE A 6 1.99 0.26 -21.78
C ILE A 6 1.58 1.58 -21.11
N LEU A 7 2.14 2.66 -21.65
CA LEU A 7 1.83 4.03 -21.26
C LEU A 7 0.33 4.30 -21.46
N ALA A 8 -0.30 4.89 -20.46
CA ALA A 8 -1.71 5.24 -20.47
C ALA A 8 -2.07 6.12 -21.68
N GLU A 9 -3.20 5.83 -22.31
CA GLU A 9 -3.83 6.77 -23.25
C GLU A 9 -4.17 8.06 -22.49
N GLU A 10 -3.52 9.15 -22.89
CA GLU A 10 -3.72 10.47 -22.33
C GLU A 10 -5.06 11.03 -22.81
N SER A 11 -6.11 10.93 -21.99
CA SER A 11 -7.30 11.76 -22.20
C SER A 11 -7.01 13.17 -21.71
N ILE A 12 -6.93 14.11 -22.65
CA ILE A 12 -6.77 15.54 -22.40
C ILE A 12 -8.16 16.11 -22.07
N ASP A 13 -8.53 16.18 -20.79
CA ASP A 13 -8.95 17.43 -20.12
C ASP A 13 -9.45 17.24 -18.67
N GLU A 14 -9.17 18.30 -17.89
CA GLU A 14 -9.57 18.64 -16.51
C GLU A 14 -9.25 17.61 -15.40
N GLU A 15 -8.10 17.84 -14.72
CA GLU A 15 -7.46 17.01 -13.69
C GLU A 15 -6.91 15.68 -14.23
N ARG A 16 -5.57 15.60 -14.38
CA ARG A 16 -4.83 14.44 -14.91
C ARG A 16 -5.02 13.16 -14.06
N MET A 17 -6.18 12.52 -14.17
CA MET A 17 -6.52 11.24 -13.57
C MET A 17 -6.26 10.14 -14.59
N CYS A 18 -5.26 9.30 -14.34
CA CYS A 18 -4.97 8.16 -15.21
C CYS A 18 -5.88 6.99 -14.84
N LYS A 19 -6.74 6.54 -15.76
CA LYS A 19 -7.45 5.26 -15.62
C LYS A 19 -6.79 4.24 -16.52
N ILE A 20 -6.16 3.21 -15.94
CA ILE A 20 -5.52 2.17 -16.74
C ILE A 20 -6.34 0.89 -16.67
N PHE A 21 -6.77 0.43 -17.84
CA PHE A 21 -7.53 -0.80 -18.00
C PHE A 21 -6.59 -1.98 -18.28
N PHE A 22 -5.84 -2.41 -17.26
CA PHE A 22 -5.10 -3.68 -17.36
C PHE A 22 -6.09 -4.85 -17.31
N PRO A 23 -5.94 -5.88 -18.16
CA PRO A 23 -6.73 -7.08 -18.08
C PRO A 23 -6.30 -7.89 -16.85
N ASN A 24 -6.97 -7.61 -15.73
CA ASN A 24 -7.10 -8.47 -14.56
C ASN A 24 -5.86 -8.62 -13.64
N LEU A 25 -4.63 -8.74 -14.14
CA LEU A 25 -3.42 -9.03 -13.35
C LEU A 25 -2.27 -8.06 -13.64
N ALA A 26 -1.63 -7.54 -12.59
CA ALA A 26 -0.41 -6.75 -12.68
C ALA A 26 0.72 -7.43 -11.88
N PHE A 27 1.87 -7.60 -12.52
CA PHE A 27 3.03 -8.26 -11.95
C PHE A 27 4.30 -7.46 -12.24
N PHE A 28 4.93 -6.95 -11.19
CA PHE A 28 6.20 -6.22 -11.25
C PHE A 28 7.27 -7.08 -10.61
N GLN A 29 8.31 -7.43 -11.38
CA GLN A 29 9.41 -8.26 -10.88
C GLN A 29 10.74 -7.77 -11.44
N ASP A 30 11.79 -7.88 -10.63
CA ASP A 30 13.19 -7.64 -11.03
C ASP A 30 13.43 -6.21 -11.55
N LEU A 31 12.80 -5.22 -10.91
CA LEU A 31 12.99 -3.79 -11.21
C LEU A 31 13.77 -3.09 -10.07
N PRO A 32 15.10 -3.34 -9.93
CA PRO A 32 15.88 -2.92 -8.77
C PRO A 32 16.11 -1.41 -8.67
N LYS A 33 15.86 -0.67 -9.76
CA LYS A 33 15.97 0.80 -9.82
C LYS A 33 14.61 1.51 -9.77
N LEU A 34 13.49 0.76 -9.72
CA LEU A 34 12.15 1.34 -9.75
C LEU A 34 11.83 2.02 -8.42
N THR A 35 11.74 3.34 -8.45
CA THR A 35 11.42 4.15 -7.26
C THR A 35 9.92 4.46 -7.12
N ARG A 36 9.18 4.38 -8.23
CA ARG A 36 7.73 4.63 -8.36
C ARG A 36 7.15 3.88 -9.57
N PHE A 37 5.87 3.54 -9.54
CA PHE A 37 5.17 2.87 -10.65
C PHE A 37 4.74 3.86 -11.74
N CYS A 38 4.07 4.95 -11.35
CA CYS A 38 3.62 5.98 -12.28
C CYS A 38 3.95 7.36 -11.74
N SER A 39 4.13 8.33 -12.65
CA SER A 39 4.11 9.73 -12.29
C SER A 39 2.74 10.32 -12.63
N GLY A 40 2.06 10.94 -11.67
CA GLY A 40 0.71 11.47 -11.87
C GLY A 40 0.09 11.97 -10.57
N ASN A 41 -1.10 12.55 -10.70
CA ASN A 41 -1.84 13.04 -9.54
C ASN A 41 -2.77 11.96 -8.98
N TYR A 42 -3.27 11.08 -9.85
CA TYR A 42 -4.16 9.99 -9.48
C TYR A 42 -4.06 8.84 -10.48
N LEU A 43 -4.17 7.60 -9.98
CA LEU A 43 -4.24 6.39 -10.79
C LEU A 43 -5.33 5.47 -10.25
N GLU A 44 -6.23 5.07 -11.14
CA GLU A 44 -7.22 4.04 -10.84
C GLU A 44 -7.02 2.83 -11.73
N LEU A 45 -7.08 1.67 -11.08
CA LEU A 45 -6.92 0.36 -11.70
C LEU A 45 -8.22 -0.45 -11.46
N PRO A 46 -9.31 -0.11 -12.18
CA PRO A 46 -10.67 -0.51 -11.81
C PRO A 46 -10.95 -2.01 -11.99
N CYS A 47 -10.16 -2.69 -12.81
CA CYS A 47 -10.30 -4.13 -13.11
C CYS A 47 -9.21 -4.99 -12.49
N LEU A 48 -8.27 -4.39 -11.74
CA LEU A 48 -7.15 -5.13 -11.21
C LEU A 48 -7.57 -5.94 -9.97
N TRP A 49 -7.59 -7.27 -10.09
CA TRP A 49 -7.96 -8.15 -8.98
C TRP A 49 -6.74 -8.74 -8.27
N LYS A 50 -5.58 -8.81 -8.94
CA LYS A 50 -4.32 -9.25 -8.34
C LYS A 50 -3.15 -8.33 -8.70
N LEU A 51 -2.41 -7.93 -7.67
CA LEU A 51 -1.19 -7.13 -7.77
C LEU A 51 -0.04 -7.88 -7.09
N LYS A 52 1.05 -8.09 -7.83
CA LYS A 52 2.30 -8.62 -7.27
C LYS A 52 3.47 -7.67 -7.53
N ILE A 53 4.20 -7.34 -6.48
CA ILE A 53 5.42 -6.52 -6.51
C ILE A 53 6.55 -7.37 -5.93
N SER A 54 7.58 -7.65 -6.71
CA SER A 54 8.66 -8.56 -6.32
C SER A 54 10.03 -7.98 -6.70
N LYS A 55 10.98 -7.98 -5.76
CA LYS A 55 12.36 -7.53 -5.95
C LYS A 55 12.50 -6.07 -6.47
N CYS A 56 11.57 -5.21 -6.09
CA CYS A 56 11.64 -3.77 -6.32
C CYS A 56 12.30 -3.07 -5.13
N HIS A 57 13.60 -3.29 -4.90
CA HIS A 57 14.27 -2.98 -3.62
C HIS A 57 14.31 -1.50 -3.20
N VAL A 58 14.07 -0.58 -4.14
CA VAL A 58 14.10 0.87 -3.89
C VAL A 58 12.73 1.53 -4.03
N LEU A 59 11.67 0.75 -4.26
CA LEU A 59 10.30 1.25 -4.40
C LEU A 59 9.79 1.77 -3.05
N LYS A 60 9.41 3.04 -3.01
CA LYS A 60 8.91 3.69 -1.79
C LYS A 60 7.44 4.07 -1.88
N THR A 61 7.01 4.52 -3.05
CA THR A 61 5.62 4.93 -3.30
C THR A 61 5.14 4.33 -4.61
N PHE A 62 3.84 4.08 -4.72
CA PHE A 62 3.26 3.59 -5.98
C PHE A 62 3.19 4.72 -7.02
N ILE A 63 2.72 5.91 -6.63
CA ILE A 63 2.66 7.07 -7.52
C ILE A 63 3.50 8.20 -6.94
N SER A 64 4.07 9.03 -7.80
CA SER A 64 4.65 10.31 -7.40
C SER A 64 4.15 11.42 -8.31
N SER A 65 3.64 12.50 -7.73
CA SER A 65 3.22 13.66 -8.52
C SER A 65 4.45 14.42 -9.02
N PHE A 66 4.45 14.83 -10.29
CA PHE A 66 5.31 15.92 -10.72
C PHE A 66 4.77 17.20 -10.08
N ILE A 67 5.31 17.62 -8.93
CA ILE A 67 5.21 19.03 -8.59
C ILE A 67 6.20 19.72 -9.52
N PHE A 68 5.76 20.04 -10.75
CA PHE A 68 6.39 21.10 -11.53
C PHE A 68 6.31 22.34 -10.64
N GLY A 69 7.47 22.94 -10.37
CA GLY A 69 7.60 23.94 -9.32
C GLY A 69 6.48 24.97 -9.37
N ASP A 70 5.75 25.10 -8.26
CA ASP A 70 5.46 26.44 -7.82
C ASP A 70 5.50 26.55 -6.29
N MET A 71 6.00 27.70 -5.94
CA MET A 71 6.42 28.21 -4.67
C MET A 71 5.18 28.54 -3.84
N ARG A 72 4.89 27.75 -2.80
CA ARG A 72 4.36 28.30 -1.54
C ARG A 72 5.17 27.76 -0.38
N ALA A 73 6.33 28.40 -0.22
CA ALA A 73 6.80 28.68 1.12
C ALA A 73 5.71 29.50 1.82
N SER A 74 5.00 28.89 2.75
CA SER A 74 4.30 29.61 3.80
C SER A 74 4.33 28.77 5.07
N SER A 75 5.13 29.30 6.01
CA SER A 75 5.16 29.10 7.45
C SER A 75 5.36 27.68 8.03
N GLU A 76 6.48 27.59 8.75
CA GLU A 76 6.73 26.74 9.92
C GLU A 76 7.18 25.29 9.68
N ASN A 77 8.50 25.11 9.75
CA ASN A 77 9.27 24.05 10.41
C ASN A 77 8.53 22.83 10.98
N VAL A 78 7.85 22.08 10.12
CA VAL A 78 7.70 20.64 10.34
C VAL A 78 8.18 19.98 9.05
N LYS A 79 9.47 19.65 8.97
CA LYS A 79 9.89 18.49 8.18
C LYS A 79 9.18 17.31 8.83
N SER A 80 7.93 17.09 8.45
CA SER A 80 7.17 15.96 8.92
C SER A 80 7.94 14.76 8.42
N THR A 81 8.59 14.06 9.34
CA THR A 81 9.30 12.80 9.12
C THR A 81 8.30 11.69 8.85
N CYS A 82 7.30 11.96 7.99
CA CYS A 82 6.26 11.02 7.65
C CYS A 82 6.88 10.01 6.69
N MET A 83 7.10 8.80 7.20
CA MET A 83 7.64 7.71 6.41
C MET A 83 6.73 7.44 5.21
N PRO A 84 7.27 7.37 3.97
CA PRO A 84 6.45 7.19 2.79
C PRO A 84 5.73 5.83 2.84
N SER A 85 4.42 5.87 2.57
CA SER A 85 3.59 4.69 2.43
C SER A 85 3.55 4.25 0.97
N LEU A 86 3.48 2.93 0.73
CA LEU A 86 3.41 2.40 -0.63
C LEU A 86 2.14 2.87 -1.35
N PHE A 87 0.99 2.81 -0.68
CA PHE A 87 -0.30 3.26 -1.19
C PHE A 87 -0.84 4.43 -0.36
N ASP A 88 -1.32 5.46 -1.06
CA ASP A 88 -1.90 6.68 -0.49
C ASP A 88 -3.21 7.04 -1.22
N ALA A 89 -3.77 8.21 -0.92
CA ALA A 89 -4.98 8.71 -1.56
C ALA A 89 -4.85 8.94 -3.07
N LYS A 90 -3.66 8.79 -3.69
CA LYS A 90 -3.50 8.99 -5.14
C LYS A 90 -3.79 7.72 -5.93
N VAL A 91 -4.03 6.59 -5.28
CA VAL A 91 -4.27 5.32 -5.96
C VAL A 91 -5.58 4.66 -5.51
N ALA A 92 -6.29 4.08 -6.48
CA ALA A 92 -7.51 3.33 -6.23
C ALA A 92 -7.48 1.95 -6.90
N PHE A 93 -7.82 0.93 -6.12
CA PHE A 93 -7.91 -0.48 -6.50
C PHE A 93 -9.24 -1.08 -6.03
N PRO A 94 -10.35 -0.78 -6.72
CA PRO A 94 -11.68 -1.14 -6.23
C PRO A 94 -12.01 -2.63 -6.28
N LYS A 95 -11.29 -3.41 -7.10
CA LYS A 95 -11.51 -4.85 -7.26
C LYS A 95 -10.34 -5.71 -6.77
N LEU A 96 -9.35 -5.13 -6.08
CA LEU A 96 -8.15 -5.87 -5.69
C LEU A 96 -8.46 -6.88 -4.59
N GLU A 97 -8.31 -8.15 -4.93
CA GLU A 97 -8.53 -9.29 -4.04
C GLU A 97 -7.22 -9.86 -3.51
N ARG A 98 -6.13 -9.79 -4.27
CA ARG A 98 -4.85 -10.40 -3.91
C ARG A 98 -3.71 -9.42 -4.05
N LEU A 99 -3.03 -9.14 -2.94
CA LEU A 99 -1.82 -8.33 -2.91
C LEU A 99 -0.65 -9.18 -2.44
N VAL A 100 0.41 -9.22 -3.24
CA VAL A 100 1.64 -9.95 -2.93
C VAL A 100 2.83 -9.00 -3.03
N ILE A 101 3.60 -8.87 -1.95
CA ILE A 101 4.79 -8.02 -1.89
C ILE A 101 5.98 -8.86 -1.42
N GLU A 102 7.00 -8.96 -2.28
CA GLU A 102 8.16 -9.85 -2.06
C GLU A 102 9.47 -9.07 -2.24
N HIS A 103 10.42 -9.25 -1.32
CA HIS A 103 11.77 -8.69 -1.42
C HIS A 103 11.81 -7.16 -1.63
N VAL A 104 10.85 -6.42 -1.09
CA VAL A 104 10.81 -4.94 -1.17
C VAL A 104 11.47 -4.35 0.07
N LYS A 105 12.81 -4.36 0.08
CA LYS A 105 13.65 -3.93 1.22
C LYS A 105 13.43 -2.48 1.68
N SER A 106 12.89 -1.62 0.83
CA SER A 106 12.61 -0.21 1.15
C SER A 106 11.23 0.03 1.77
N LEU A 107 10.38 -0.99 1.84
CA LEU A 107 9.01 -0.89 2.32
C LEU A 107 8.99 -0.69 3.84
N ASN A 108 8.52 0.47 4.30
CA ASN A 108 8.36 0.77 5.73
C ASN A 108 6.88 0.75 6.16
N LYS A 109 5.99 1.30 5.33
CA LYS A 109 4.53 1.27 5.51
C LYS A 109 3.86 0.89 4.19
N ILE A 110 2.86 0.01 4.24
CA ILE A 110 2.07 -0.37 3.07
C ILE A 110 1.00 0.69 2.80
N TRP A 111 0.30 1.11 3.84
CA TRP A 111 -0.89 1.95 3.77
C TRP A 111 -0.65 3.31 4.41
N SER A 112 -1.13 4.36 3.76
CA SER A 112 -1.36 5.65 4.40
C SER A 112 -2.65 5.61 5.24
N GLU A 113 -2.76 6.50 6.23
CA GLU A 113 -4.03 6.76 6.93
C GLU A 113 -5.13 7.28 6.00
N GLN A 114 -4.73 7.95 4.91
CA GLN A 114 -5.63 8.51 3.92
C GLN A 114 -5.56 7.67 2.63
N LEU A 115 -6.52 6.77 2.48
CA LEU A 115 -6.72 5.98 1.27
C LEU A 115 -8.00 6.37 0.56
N GLN A 116 -8.06 6.05 -0.73
CA GLN A 116 -9.28 6.20 -1.51
C GLN A 116 -10.42 5.33 -0.96
N VAL A 117 -11.62 5.93 -0.85
CA VAL A 117 -12.78 5.34 -0.17
C VAL A 117 -13.16 3.98 -0.74
N ASP A 118 -13.10 3.82 -2.05
CA ASP A 118 -13.53 2.59 -2.74
C ASP A 118 -12.38 1.58 -2.96
N SER A 119 -11.19 1.83 -2.42
CA SER A 119 -10.02 0.95 -2.64
C SER A 119 -9.90 -0.16 -1.59
N PHE A 120 -9.32 -1.31 -1.97
CA PHE A 120 -8.93 -2.42 -1.08
C PHE A 120 -10.04 -3.12 -0.26
N GLY A 121 -11.31 -2.72 -0.39
CA GLY A 121 -12.43 -3.37 0.31
C GLY A 121 -12.70 -4.81 -0.14
N GLN A 122 -12.10 -5.23 -1.26
CA GLN A 122 -12.21 -6.58 -1.82
C GLN A 122 -11.04 -7.48 -1.44
N LEU A 123 -10.07 -6.99 -0.67
CA LEU A 123 -8.83 -7.73 -0.39
C LEU A 123 -9.13 -8.98 0.44
N THR A 124 -8.80 -10.16 -0.10
CA THR A 124 -8.96 -11.48 0.54
C THR A 124 -7.64 -12.08 0.94
N LEU A 125 -6.55 -11.75 0.25
CA LEU A 125 -5.21 -12.22 0.55
C LEU A 125 -4.18 -11.08 0.54
N LEU A 126 -3.40 -11.01 1.62
CA LEU A 126 -2.16 -10.24 1.70
C LEU A 126 -1.00 -11.20 1.97
N SER A 127 0.00 -11.21 1.09
CA SER A 127 1.23 -11.98 1.26
C SER A 127 2.44 -11.07 1.24
N LEU A 128 3.26 -11.17 2.27
CA LEU A 128 4.47 -10.38 2.52
C LEU A 128 5.64 -11.34 2.68
N VAL A 129 6.67 -11.20 1.84
CA VAL A 129 7.86 -12.06 1.88
C VAL A 129 9.11 -11.19 1.87
N SER A 130 10.04 -11.40 2.80
CA SER A 130 11.33 -10.69 2.85
C SER A 130 11.20 -9.15 2.82
N CYS A 131 10.29 -8.60 3.63
CA CYS A 131 10.07 -7.15 3.77
C CYS A 131 10.79 -6.61 5.01
N GLU A 132 12.13 -6.55 4.93
CA GLU A 132 13.06 -6.32 6.06
C GLU A 132 12.91 -5.00 6.82
N LYS A 133 12.13 -4.02 6.34
CA LYS A 133 11.91 -2.72 7.03
C LYS A 133 10.47 -2.46 7.44
N LEU A 134 9.58 -3.41 7.16
CA LEU A 134 8.17 -3.26 7.45
C LEU A 134 7.95 -3.50 8.95
N MET A 135 7.60 -2.45 9.70
CA MET A 135 7.42 -2.54 11.16
C MET A 135 5.97 -2.85 11.54
N ASN A 136 5.00 -2.37 10.74
CA ASN A 136 3.59 -2.68 10.90
C ASN A 136 2.88 -2.96 9.58
N ILE A 137 1.82 -3.78 9.63
CA ILE A 137 1.05 -4.14 8.43
C ILE A 137 -0.15 -3.23 8.25
N PHE A 138 -0.99 -3.08 9.27
CA PHE A 138 -2.26 -2.36 9.18
C PHE A 138 -2.32 -1.18 10.16
N PRO A 139 -2.58 0.06 9.69
CA PRO A 139 -3.03 1.11 10.59
C PRO A 139 -4.44 0.82 11.09
N PHE A 140 -4.82 1.39 12.24
CA PHE A 140 -6.11 1.13 12.88
C PHE A 140 -7.30 1.42 11.96
N GLY A 141 -7.24 2.49 11.17
CA GLY A 141 -8.28 2.86 10.20
C GLY A 141 -8.47 1.87 9.05
N MET A 142 -7.57 0.89 8.89
CA MET A 142 -7.67 -0.13 7.85
C MET A 142 -8.61 -1.29 8.24
N VAL A 143 -8.88 -1.49 9.53
CA VAL A 143 -9.68 -2.63 10.02
C VAL A 143 -11.08 -2.65 9.43
N GLU A 144 -11.75 -1.49 9.35
CA GLU A 144 -13.09 -1.36 8.77
C GLU A 144 -13.11 -1.64 7.26
N ARG A 145 -11.97 -1.51 6.57
CA ARG A 145 -11.84 -1.75 5.14
C ARG A 145 -11.57 -3.21 4.81
N LEU A 146 -10.90 -3.94 5.70
CA LEU A 146 -10.42 -5.31 5.47
C LEU A 146 -11.44 -6.39 5.87
N GLN A 147 -12.73 -6.10 5.71
CA GLN A 147 -13.83 -6.98 6.10
C GLN A 147 -13.94 -8.26 5.26
N ARG A 148 -13.08 -8.44 4.25
CA ARG A 148 -13.01 -9.64 3.40
C ARG A 148 -11.66 -10.36 3.49
N LEU A 149 -10.72 -9.84 4.28
CA LEU A 149 -9.37 -10.39 4.37
C LEU A 149 -9.43 -11.73 5.11
N ASP A 150 -9.20 -12.81 4.35
CA ASP A 150 -9.22 -14.20 4.80
C ASP A 150 -7.81 -14.66 5.17
N LYS A 151 -6.80 -14.30 4.36
CA LYS A 151 -5.43 -14.82 4.47
C LYS A 151 -4.39 -13.74 4.60
N LEU A 152 -3.59 -13.83 5.66
CA LEU A 152 -2.37 -13.06 5.85
C LEU A 152 -1.18 -14.02 5.89
N GLN A 153 -0.26 -13.89 4.94
CA GLN A 153 0.95 -14.70 4.86
C GLN A 153 2.16 -13.80 5.04
N ILE A 154 3.02 -14.11 6.01
CA ILE A 154 4.19 -13.31 6.36
C ILE A 154 5.39 -14.25 6.46
N TRP A 155 6.37 -14.09 5.57
CA TRP A 155 7.57 -14.92 5.54
C TRP A 155 8.82 -14.03 5.58
N ASN A 156 9.72 -14.28 6.52
CA ASN A 156 11.02 -13.58 6.66
C ASN A 156 10.90 -12.03 6.71
N CYS A 157 9.99 -11.51 7.54
CA CYS A 157 9.80 -10.07 7.76
C CYS A 157 10.33 -9.67 9.14
N ASP A 158 11.65 -9.78 9.34
CA ASP A 158 12.29 -9.79 10.66
C ASP A 158 12.13 -8.49 11.49
N SER A 159 11.82 -7.36 10.85
CA SER A 159 11.57 -6.08 11.54
C SER A 159 10.10 -5.84 11.88
N LEU A 160 9.21 -6.78 11.58
CA LEU A 160 7.78 -6.64 11.84
C LEU A 160 7.50 -6.81 13.33
N GLU A 161 7.06 -5.74 13.99
CA GLU A 161 6.75 -5.73 15.43
C GLU A 161 5.24 -5.91 15.67
N GLU A 162 4.39 -5.32 14.83
CA GLU A 162 2.93 -5.32 15.01
C GLU A 162 2.19 -5.63 13.71
N ILE A 163 1.15 -6.47 13.75
CA ILE A 163 0.26 -6.65 12.59
C ILE A 163 -0.71 -5.47 12.47
N LEU A 164 -1.20 -4.98 13.60
CA LEU A 164 -2.16 -3.88 13.69
C LEU A 164 -1.56 -2.79 14.60
N GLU A 165 -1.41 -1.57 14.07
CA GLU A 165 -0.88 -0.42 14.81
C GLU A 165 -1.79 -0.10 16.00
N SER A 166 -1.19 0.02 17.18
CA SER A 166 -1.91 0.35 18.41
C SER A 166 -2.41 1.81 18.39
N GLN A 167 -3.64 2.05 18.86
CA GLN A 167 -4.18 3.41 18.94
C GLN A 167 -3.58 4.12 20.17
N GLU A 168 -2.62 5.03 19.97
CA GLU A 168 -2.21 5.96 21.03
C GLU A 168 -3.32 7.01 21.22
N LEU A 169 -4.28 6.72 22.10
CA LEU A 169 -5.19 7.75 22.59
C LEU A 169 -4.43 8.69 23.52
N GLY A 170 -4.39 9.97 23.16
CA GLY A 170 -3.98 11.03 24.06
C GLY A 170 -4.68 10.87 25.41
N VAL A 171 -3.87 10.84 26.47
CA VAL A 171 -4.24 10.73 27.88
C VAL A 171 -5.55 11.47 28.14
N ASN A 172 -6.66 10.74 28.36
CA ASN A 172 -7.91 11.15 29.05
C ASN A 172 -9.19 10.46 28.52
N GLN A 173 -9.20 9.17 28.17
CA GLN A 173 -10.44 8.38 28.24
C GLN A 173 -10.17 6.97 28.72
N SER A 174 -10.49 6.70 29.98
CA SER A 174 -10.56 5.35 30.54
C SER A 174 -11.80 4.64 30.00
N GLN A 175 -11.68 4.06 28.82
CA GLN A 175 -12.55 2.96 28.41
C GLN A 175 -11.65 1.80 28.00
N ALA A 176 -11.85 0.65 28.63
CA ALA A 176 -11.21 -0.59 28.21
C ALA A 176 -11.65 -0.87 26.76
N GLN A 177 -10.81 -0.47 25.81
CA GLN A 177 -11.04 -0.76 24.41
C GLN A 177 -10.84 -2.26 24.23
N LYS A 178 -11.93 -2.94 23.85
CA LYS A 178 -11.83 -4.32 23.38
C LYS A 178 -10.94 -4.28 22.14
N ALA A 179 -9.92 -5.13 22.11
CA ALA A 179 -9.20 -5.43 20.87
C ALA A 179 -10.24 -5.70 19.78
N THR A 180 -10.22 -4.94 18.70
CA THR A 180 -11.05 -5.19 17.51
C THR A 180 -10.32 -6.28 16.71
N PRO A 181 -10.78 -7.54 16.77
CA PRO A 181 -10.16 -8.58 15.96
C PRO A 181 -10.40 -8.26 14.49
N LEU A 182 -9.45 -8.61 13.62
CA LEU A 182 -9.68 -8.66 12.19
C LEU A 182 -10.73 -9.75 11.95
N PRO A 183 -12.00 -9.38 11.64
CA PRO A 183 -13.14 -10.22 11.97
C PRO A 183 -13.23 -11.51 11.13
N LEU A 184 -12.53 -11.58 10.00
CA LEU A 184 -12.49 -12.72 9.10
C LEU A 184 -11.09 -13.25 8.82
N LEU A 185 -10.06 -12.80 9.56
CA LEU A 185 -8.71 -13.32 9.32
C LEU A 185 -8.61 -14.75 9.84
N GLU A 186 -8.91 -15.71 8.98
CA GLU A 186 -8.95 -17.14 9.33
C GLU A 186 -7.54 -17.70 9.48
N THR A 187 -6.61 -17.23 8.65
CA THR A 187 -5.26 -17.79 8.61
C THR A 187 -4.19 -16.70 8.65
N ILE A 188 -3.36 -16.74 9.70
CA ILE A 188 -2.05 -16.09 9.73
C ILE A 188 -1.00 -17.18 9.59
N ILE A 189 -0.22 -17.13 8.51
CA ILE A 189 0.92 -18.02 8.32
C ILE A 189 2.18 -17.18 8.51
N CYS A 190 2.79 -17.29 9.70
CA CYS A 190 4.16 -16.81 9.94
C CYS A 190 5.10 -17.99 9.78
N LEU A 191 5.97 -17.94 8.77
CA LEU A 191 7.08 -18.88 8.64
C LEU A 191 8.37 -18.09 8.84
N GLU A 192 9.13 -18.48 9.85
CA GLU A 192 10.56 -18.19 9.95
C GLU A 192 11.28 -19.43 9.40
N ASP A 193 12.30 -19.23 8.57
CA ASP A 193 13.09 -20.35 8.04
C ASP A 193 13.72 -21.19 9.19
N GLU A 194 13.73 -22.51 9.02
CA GLU A 194 14.50 -23.49 9.83
C GLU A 194 16.02 -23.30 9.72
#